data_AF-A0A1J5ACP4-F1
#
_entry.id   AF-A0A1J5ACP4-F1
#
_cell.length_a   1.000
_cell.length_b   1.000
_cell.length_c   1.000
_cell.angle_alpha   90.00
_cell.angle_beta   90.00
_cell.angle_gamma   90.00
#
_symmetry.space_group_name_H-M   'P 1'
#
loop_
_entity.id
_entity.type
_entity.pdbx_description
1 polymer ?
#
loop_
_entity_poly.entity_id
_entity_poly.type
_entity_poly.pdbx_seq_one_letter_code
_entity_poly.pdbx_strand_id
1 'polypeptide(L)'
;MTFTPGELRAALACLATTALESLQIIAADRLAGQHYPHLDPAQSVLVLGVDGETSTGLVRQALLAVYPPDHPVTRISGPDRATCPLADLAAAGEDAASLLWIPAVSAPAAFTALLDVVAHLRAPDGCPWDRELTWARLRSSLLEESYELLTALDAEDPVKVAEELGDLLLQIAMQTQIASEEGLFRTPDVIARIVSKLIRRHPHVFGDEQVSDTAEVLANWEAIKRAERERNGEKRSPLSGVPAGLPALAQADAYLDRMSRVQAIDAPEMPSVALAALDATSPPTPEAVGDALFGLVAWARAHGIDTESALREANARYAAQVDQLQDDS
;
A
#
# COMPACT_ATOMS: atom_id res chain seq x y z
N MET A 1 -6.06 -12.44 29.74
CA MET A 1 -6.99 -12.10 30.83
C MET A 1 -8.42 -12.23 30.34
N THR A 2 -9.32 -12.86 31.11
CA THR A 2 -10.77 -12.90 30.79
C THR A 2 -11.49 -11.85 31.61
N PHE A 3 -12.02 -10.82 30.95
CA PHE A 3 -12.93 -9.86 31.57
C PHE A 3 -14.20 -10.55 32.03
N THR A 4 -14.71 -10.13 33.19
CA THR A 4 -16.02 -10.56 33.65
C THR A 4 -17.12 -9.72 32.98
N PRO A 5 -18.31 -10.29 32.73
CA PRO A 5 -19.47 -9.51 32.29
C PRO A 5 -19.85 -8.36 33.24
N GLY A 6 -19.45 -8.44 34.52
CA GLY A 6 -19.66 -7.38 35.51
C GLY A 6 -18.79 -6.15 35.27
N GLU A 7 -17.50 -6.35 35.00
CA GLU A 7 -16.55 -5.27 34.68
C GLU A 7 -16.92 -4.56 33.38
N LEU A 8 -17.30 -5.32 32.35
CA LEU A 8 -17.78 -4.75 31.09
C LEU A 8 -19.05 -3.91 31.30
N ARG A 9 -20.00 -4.40 32.11
CA ARG A 9 -21.22 -3.65 32.43
C ARG A 9 -20.91 -2.34 33.17
N ALA A 10 -19.98 -2.36 34.13
CA ALA A 10 -19.56 -1.16 34.84
C ALA A 10 -18.88 -0.15 33.90
N ALA A 11 -18.05 -0.62 32.98
CA ALA A 11 -17.42 0.19 31.94
C ALA A 11 -18.46 0.85 31.03
N LEU A 12 -19.43 0.08 30.53
CA LEU A 12 -20.49 0.59 29.65
C LEU A 12 -21.42 1.55 30.38
N ALA A 13 -21.77 1.28 31.64
CA ALA A 13 -22.57 2.20 32.47
C ALA A 13 -21.86 3.54 32.70
N CYS A 14 -20.53 3.55 32.61
CA CYS A 14 -19.75 4.76 32.70
C CYS A 14 -19.86 5.60 31.42
N LEU A 15 -20.01 5.00 30.25
CA LEU A 15 -20.11 5.71 28.97
C LEU A 15 -21.50 6.37 28.87
N ALA A 16 -21.63 7.60 29.35
CA ALA A 16 -22.88 8.35 29.34
C ALA A 16 -23.38 8.48 27.90
N THR A 17 -24.51 7.82 27.57
CA THR A 17 -25.28 7.90 26.31
C THR A 17 -24.45 8.23 25.06
N THR A 18 -23.31 7.58 24.92
CA THR A 18 -22.48 7.61 23.71
C THR A 18 -22.99 6.48 22.83
N ALA A 19 -23.09 6.73 21.53
CA ALA A 19 -23.74 5.83 20.58
C ALA A 19 -23.15 4.42 20.63
N LEU A 20 -23.76 3.53 21.43
CA LEU A 20 -23.49 2.09 21.43
C LEU A 20 -23.95 1.42 20.13
N GLU A 21 -24.52 2.20 19.20
CA GLU A 21 -24.90 1.75 17.85
C GLU A 21 -23.72 1.13 17.11
N SER A 22 -22.49 1.59 17.37
CA SER A 22 -21.27 0.97 16.86
C SER A 22 -20.14 1.02 17.92
N LEU A 23 -19.88 -0.13 18.55
CA LEU A 23 -18.83 -0.31 19.56
C LEU A 23 -17.94 -1.50 19.19
N GLN A 24 -16.63 -1.24 19.12
CA GLN A 24 -15.61 -2.29 19.03
C GLN A 24 -15.06 -2.60 20.41
N ILE A 25 -14.90 -3.88 20.73
CA ILE A 25 -14.32 -4.34 22.00
C ILE A 25 -13.14 -5.23 21.69
N ILE A 26 -11.97 -4.90 22.23
CA ILE A 26 -10.72 -5.63 22.00
C ILE A 26 -9.94 -5.81 23.31
N ALA A 27 -9.30 -6.96 23.48
CA ALA A 27 -8.41 -7.18 24.61
C ALA A 27 -7.04 -6.54 24.36
N ALA A 28 -6.42 -5.99 25.40
CA ALA A 28 -5.14 -5.30 25.33
C ALA A 28 -4.03 -6.19 24.78
N ASP A 29 -3.98 -7.46 25.18
CA ASP A 29 -3.00 -8.46 24.69
C ASP A 29 -3.13 -8.71 23.18
N ARG A 30 -4.36 -8.74 22.65
CA ARG A 30 -4.63 -8.90 21.23
C ARG A 30 -4.23 -7.65 20.44
N LEU A 31 -4.47 -6.47 20.99
CA LEU A 31 -4.10 -5.20 20.37
C LEU A 31 -2.58 -4.97 20.41
N ALA A 32 -1.94 -5.28 21.53
CA ALA A 32 -0.50 -5.15 21.74
C ALA A 32 0.34 -6.00 20.78
N GLY A 33 -0.20 -7.12 20.30
CA GLY A 33 0.45 -7.98 19.30
C GLY A 33 0.28 -7.52 17.85
N GLN A 34 -0.42 -6.41 17.59
CA GLN A 34 -0.71 -5.94 16.24
C GLN A 34 0.21 -4.78 15.85
N HIS A 35 0.85 -4.88 14.69
CA HIS A 35 1.61 -3.78 14.09
C HIS A 35 0.71 -2.72 13.45
N TYR A 36 -0.48 -3.12 13.00
CA TYR A 36 -1.55 -2.25 12.55
C TYR A 36 -2.85 -2.77 13.17
N PRO A 37 -3.57 -1.96 13.95
CA PRO A 37 -4.72 -2.44 14.69
C PRO A 37 -5.90 -2.73 13.75
N HIS A 38 -6.57 -3.86 13.94
CA HIS A 38 -7.77 -4.23 13.20
C HIS A 38 -9.00 -3.50 13.79
N LEU A 39 -8.97 -2.17 13.74
CA LEU A 39 -10.01 -1.30 14.30
C LEU A 39 -10.51 -0.34 13.22
N ASP A 40 -11.82 -0.07 13.23
CA ASP A 40 -12.43 1.02 12.47
C ASP A 40 -12.40 2.32 13.30
N PRO A 41 -11.61 3.34 12.94
CA PRO A 41 -11.55 4.60 13.69
C PRO A 41 -12.86 5.38 13.71
N ALA A 42 -13.79 5.11 12.78
CA ALA A 42 -15.12 5.73 12.76
C ALA A 42 -16.07 5.14 13.82
N GLN A 43 -15.66 4.09 14.53
CA GLN A 43 -16.40 3.50 15.63
C GLN A 43 -15.66 3.70 16.94
N SER A 44 -16.40 3.82 18.04
CA SER A 44 -15.78 3.91 19.35
C SER A 44 -15.18 2.56 19.74
N VAL A 45 -14.08 2.58 20.50
CA VAL A 45 -13.34 1.37 20.89
C VAL A 45 -13.24 1.31 22.41
N LEU A 46 -13.49 0.12 22.95
CA LEU A 46 -13.22 -0.24 24.33
C LEU A 46 -12.10 -1.28 24.37
N VAL A 47 -10.95 -0.90 24.91
CA VAL A 47 -9.82 -1.80 25.15
C VAL A 47 -9.91 -2.35 26.56
N LEU A 48 -9.93 -3.67 26.67
CA LEU A 48 -10.06 -4.39 27.92
C LEU A 48 -8.69 -4.87 28.43
N GLY A 49 -8.39 -4.62 29.70
CA GLY A 49 -7.29 -5.29 30.40
C GLY A 49 -5.94 -4.65 30.15
N VAL A 50 -5.91 -3.33 30.16
CA VAL A 50 -4.67 -2.57 30.06
C VAL A 50 -4.07 -2.45 31.44
N ASP A 51 -2.95 -3.15 31.64
CA ASP A 51 -2.24 -3.30 32.92
C ASP A 51 -0.72 -3.11 32.77
N GLY A 52 -0.12 -2.37 33.70
CA GLY A 52 1.32 -2.11 33.72
C GLY A 52 1.87 -1.28 32.55
N GLU A 53 3.17 -0.99 32.66
CA GLU A 53 3.95 -0.15 31.73
C GLU A 53 3.99 -0.75 30.32
N THR A 54 4.36 -2.04 30.23
CA THR A 54 4.60 -2.72 28.94
C THR A 54 3.32 -2.84 28.11
N SER A 55 2.21 -3.31 28.71
CA SER A 55 0.92 -3.45 28.01
C SER A 55 0.44 -2.09 27.52
N THR A 56 0.51 -1.06 28.37
CA THR A 56 0.11 0.31 28.01
C THR A 56 0.95 0.85 26.86
N GLY A 57 2.28 0.66 26.88
CA GLY A 57 3.17 1.12 25.83
C GLY A 57 2.87 0.48 24.46
N LEU A 58 2.66 -0.84 24.43
CA LEU A 58 2.33 -1.57 23.21
C LEU A 58 0.95 -1.19 22.66
N VAL A 59 -0.06 -1.08 23.54
CA VAL A 59 -1.39 -0.61 23.14
C VAL A 59 -1.33 0.80 22.57
N ARG A 60 -0.59 1.72 23.22
CA ARG A 60 -0.38 3.09 22.71
C ARG A 60 0.26 3.08 21.33
N GLN A 61 1.32 2.28 21.13
CA GLN A 61 2.00 2.16 19.85
C GLN A 61 1.07 1.65 18.75
N ALA A 62 0.28 0.61 19.02
CA ALA A 62 -0.69 0.09 18.06
C ALA A 62 -1.75 1.14 17.69
N LEU A 63 -2.29 1.86 18.67
CA LEU A 63 -3.31 2.89 18.43
C LEU A 63 -2.77 4.09 17.62
N LEU A 64 -1.51 4.51 17.85
CA LEU A 64 -0.88 5.62 17.11
C LEU A 64 -0.68 5.33 15.60
N ALA A 65 -0.81 4.07 15.17
CA ALA A 65 -0.81 3.72 13.75
C ALA A 65 -2.09 4.15 13.01
N VAL A 66 -3.17 4.47 13.74
CA VAL A 66 -4.50 4.78 13.17
C VAL A 66 -5.09 6.08 13.70
N TYR A 67 -4.85 6.40 14.97
CA TYR A 67 -5.38 7.61 15.61
C TYR A 67 -4.32 8.72 15.69
N PRO A 68 -4.72 9.99 15.52
CA PRO A 68 -3.84 11.13 15.76
C PRO A 68 -3.23 11.12 17.19
N PRO A 69 -2.01 11.64 17.38
CA PRO A 69 -1.36 11.71 18.70
C PRO A 69 -2.16 12.46 19.76
N ASP A 70 -2.94 13.46 19.35
CA ASP A 70 -3.80 14.30 20.20
C ASP A 70 -5.20 13.73 20.43
N HIS A 71 -5.54 12.58 19.80
CA HIS A 71 -6.85 11.95 19.93
C HIS A 71 -7.12 11.57 21.41
N PRO A 72 -8.29 11.92 21.97
CA PRO A 72 -8.56 11.72 23.38
C PRO A 72 -8.73 10.23 23.71
N VAL A 73 -8.07 9.77 24.77
CA VAL A 73 -8.25 8.43 25.33
C VAL A 73 -8.62 8.56 26.80
N THR A 74 -9.70 7.89 27.20
CA THR A 74 -10.17 7.88 28.58
C THR A 74 -9.82 6.55 29.24
N ARG A 75 -8.94 6.58 30.24
CA ARG A 75 -8.72 5.43 31.12
C ARG A 75 -9.83 5.36 32.17
N ILE A 76 -10.39 4.17 32.35
CA ILE A 76 -11.44 3.89 33.33
C ILE A 76 -10.91 2.83 34.31
N SER A 77 -10.85 3.18 35.59
CA SER A 77 -10.38 2.32 36.68
C SER A 77 -11.42 2.34 37.81
N GLY A 78 -12.34 1.37 37.83
CA GLY A 78 -13.48 1.42 38.75
C GLY A 78 -14.36 2.65 38.49
N PRO A 79 -14.63 3.53 39.49
CA PRO A 79 -15.38 4.77 39.28
C PRO A 79 -14.55 5.90 38.66
N ASP A 80 -13.22 5.80 38.71
CA ASP A 80 -12.31 6.89 38.34
C ASP A 80 -12.10 6.96 36.83
N ARG A 81 -11.93 8.19 36.33
CA ARG A 81 -11.73 8.47 34.91
C ARG A 81 -10.69 9.55 34.72
N ALA A 82 -9.78 9.29 33.80
CA ALA A 82 -8.80 10.26 33.36
C ALA A 82 -8.74 10.24 31.84
N THR A 83 -8.93 11.41 31.23
CA THR A 83 -8.76 11.59 29.78
C THR A 83 -7.44 12.29 29.52
N CYS A 84 -6.67 11.78 28.57
CA CYS A 84 -5.45 12.41 28.08
C CYS A 84 -5.35 12.25 26.55
N PRO A 85 -4.46 13.01 25.89
CA PRO A 85 -4.02 12.70 24.53
C PRO A 85 -3.48 11.27 24.44
N LEU A 86 -3.67 10.60 23.29
CA LEU A 86 -3.16 9.25 23.05
C LEU A 86 -1.63 9.17 23.21
N ALA A 87 -0.90 10.19 22.74
CA ALA A 87 0.55 10.26 22.89
C ALA A 87 1.00 10.25 24.36
N ASP A 88 0.18 10.82 25.24
CA ASP A 88 0.48 10.97 26.68
C ASP A 88 -0.04 9.79 27.51
N LEU A 89 -0.64 8.78 26.88
CA LEU A 89 -1.18 7.61 27.57
C LEU A 89 -0.07 6.89 28.35
N ALA A 90 -0.07 7.04 29.67
CA ALA A 90 0.84 6.39 30.60
C ALA A 90 0.14 5.26 31.36
N ALA A 91 0.92 4.36 31.95
CA ALA A 91 0.38 3.26 32.75
C ALA A 91 -0.35 3.78 33.99
N ALA A 92 -1.41 3.07 34.38
CA ALA A 92 -1.93 3.21 35.74
C ALA A 92 -0.92 2.58 36.72
N GLY A 93 -0.89 3.05 37.97
CA GLY A 93 -0.06 2.46 39.02
C GLY A 93 -0.22 0.93 39.14
N GLU A 94 0.76 0.29 39.77
CA GLU A 94 1.21 -1.09 39.50
C GLU A 94 0.18 -2.26 39.56
N ASP A 95 -1.08 -2.09 40.01
CA ASP A 95 -1.95 -3.24 40.33
C ASP A 95 -3.42 -3.18 39.87
N ALA A 96 -3.84 -2.16 39.10
CA ALA A 96 -5.24 -2.06 38.66
C ALA A 96 -5.40 -2.28 37.16
N ALA A 97 -5.92 -3.46 36.77
CA ALA A 97 -6.41 -3.69 35.41
C ALA A 97 -7.45 -2.62 35.06
N SER A 98 -7.21 -1.90 33.98
CA SER A 98 -8.03 -0.76 33.57
C SER A 98 -8.55 -0.94 32.15
N LEU A 99 -9.55 -0.12 31.83
CA LEU A 99 -10.14 -0.06 30.50
C LEU A 99 -9.68 1.22 29.82
N LEU A 100 -9.57 1.18 28.49
CA LEU A 100 -9.44 2.40 27.70
C LEU A 100 -10.68 2.57 26.84
N TRP A 101 -11.27 3.75 26.93
CA TRP A 101 -12.29 4.21 26.00
C TRP A 101 -11.64 5.17 24.99
N ILE A 102 -11.85 4.88 23.72
CA ILE A 102 -11.41 5.71 22.61
C ILE A 102 -12.67 6.09 21.82
N PRO A 103 -13.06 7.37 21.79
CA PRO A 103 -14.21 7.81 21.01
C PRO A 103 -13.92 7.68 19.52
N ALA A 104 -14.97 7.54 18.72
CA ALA A 104 -14.89 7.58 17.25
C ALA A 104 -14.25 8.88 16.75
N VAL A 105 -13.48 8.79 15.67
CA VAL A 105 -13.04 9.93 14.87
C VAL A 105 -14.25 10.41 14.04
N SER A 106 -14.45 11.72 13.96
CA SER A 106 -15.62 12.34 13.31
C SER A 106 -15.68 12.15 11.78
N ALA A 107 -14.68 11.53 11.15
CA ALA A 107 -14.61 11.29 9.72
C ALA A 107 -14.53 9.78 9.41
N PRO A 108 -15.27 9.28 8.39
CA PRO A 108 -15.15 7.90 7.94
C PRO A 108 -13.78 7.68 7.29
N ALA A 109 -12.83 7.15 8.06
CA ALA A 109 -11.46 6.90 7.61
C ALA A 109 -11.16 5.41 7.33
N ALA A 110 -12.15 4.52 7.45
CA ALA A 110 -11.98 3.11 7.18
C ALA A 110 -12.15 2.78 5.70
N PHE A 111 -11.37 1.83 5.20
CA PHE A 111 -11.50 1.33 3.83
C PHE A 111 -12.91 0.79 3.54
N THR A 112 -13.60 0.22 4.53
CA THR A 112 -14.99 -0.23 4.42
C THR A 112 -15.96 0.90 4.13
N ALA A 113 -15.71 2.12 4.61
CA ALA A 113 -16.55 3.28 4.29
C ALA A 113 -16.42 3.67 2.81
N LEU A 114 -15.21 3.60 2.24
CA LEU A 114 -15.01 3.79 0.79
C LEU A 114 -15.77 2.74 -0.01
N LEU A 115 -15.71 1.47 0.39
CA LEU A 115 -16.45 0.40 -0.28
C LEU A 115 -17.97 0.63 -0.25
N ASP A 116 -18.51 1.11 0.88
CA ASP A 116 -19.94 1.44 1.01
C ASP A 116 -20.33 2.62 0.11
N VAL A 117 -19.52 3.68 0.07
CA VAL A 117 -19.73 4.81 -0.84
C VAL A 117 -19.74 4.36 -2.29
N VAL A 118 -18.76 3.55 -2.72
CA VAL A 118 -18.68 3.04 -4.09
C VAL A 118 -19.86 2.11 -4.42
N ALA A 119 -20.27 1.26 -3.48
CA ALA A 119 -21.46 0.42 -3.64
C ALA A 119 -22.73 1.28 -3.81
N HIS A 120 -22.87 2.37 -3.04
CA HIS A 120 -23.99 3.30 -3.17
C HIS A 120 -23.95 4.08 -4.49
N LEU A 121 -22.76 4.54 -4.93
CA LEU A 121 -22.59 5.19 -6.24
C LEU A 121 -23.07 4.30 -7.40
N ARG A 122 -22.90 2.99 -7.28
CA ARG A 122 -23.31 2.01 -8.29
C ARG A 122 -24.69 1.39 -8.06
N ALA A 123 -25.37 1.71 -6.96
CA ALA A 123 -26.71 1.23 -6.66
C ALA A 123 -27.73 1.73 -7.71
N PRO A 124 -28.93 1.12 -7.83
CA PRO A 124 -29.94 1.55 -8.80
C PRO A 124 -30.32 3.04 -8.71
N ASP A 125 -30.29 3.60 -7.51
CA ASP A 125 -30.53 5.01 -7.15
C ASP A 125 -29.24 5.86 -7.10
N GLY A 126 -28.09 5.26 -7.41
CA GLY A 126 -26.78 5.90 -7.43
C GLY A 126 -26.50 6.71 -8.70
N CYS A 127 -25.23 7.06 -8.88
CA CYS A 127 -24.75 7.89 -9.98
C CYS A 127 -24.80 7.13 -11.33
N PRO A 128 -25.49 7.65 -12.36
CA PRO A 128 -25.56 7.02 -13.67
C PRO A 128 -24.18 6.81 -14.32
N TRP A 129 -23.27 7.77 -14.14
CA TRP A 129 -21.92 7.70 -14.71
C TRP A 129 -21.11 6.55 -14.08
N ASP A 130 -21.11 6.44 -12.76
CA ASP A 130 -20.40 5.38 -12.04
C ASP A 130 -20.93 4.00 -12.39
N ARG A 131 -22.26 3.87 -12.56
CA ARG A 131 -22.91 2.61 -12.94
C ARG A 131 -22.52 2.12 -14.33
N GLU A 132 -22.23 3.02 -15.26
CA GLU A 132 -21.79 2.67 -16.62
C GLU A 132 -20.30 2.29 -16.69
N LEU A 133 -19.52 2.50 -15.62
CA LEU A 133 -18.12 2.09 -15.59
C LEU A 133 -18.01 0.57 -15.71
N THR A 134 -17.06 0.14 -16.53
CA THR A 134 -16.67 -1.25 -16.75
C THR A 134 -15.15 -1.34 -16.60
N TRP A 135 -14.61 -2.54 -16.38
CA TRP A 135 -13.15 -2.73 -16.37
C TRP A 135 -12.45 -2.21 -17.63
N ALA A 136 -13.10 -2.26 -18.79
CA ALA A 136 -12.52 -1.71 -20.01
C ALA A 136 -12.34 -0.18 -19.94
N ARG A 137 -13.30 0.55 -19.35
CA ARG A 137 -13.27 2.01 -19.19
C ARG A 137 -12.30 2.44 -18.09
N LEU A 138 -12.14 1.63 -17.03
CA LEU A 138 -11.25 1.96 -15.91
C LEU A 138 -9.76 1.80 -16.23
N ARG A 139 -9.39 1.13 -17.33
CA ARG A 139 -7.97 0.91 -17.69
C ARG A 139 -7.19 2.19 -17.92
N SER A 140 -7.78 3.16 -18.62
CA SER A 140 -7.10 4.42 -18.92
C SER A 140 -6.97 5.28 -17.67
N SER A 141 -8.06 5.42 -16.91
CA SER A 141 -8.03 6.18 -15.64
C SER A 141 -7.06 5.55 -14.65
N LEU A 142 -7.00 4.22 -14.48
CA LEU A 142 -5.98 3.60 -13.63
C LEU A 142 -4.55 3.96 -14.05
N LEU A 143 -4.28 4.07 -15.35
CA LEU A 143 -2.97 4.48 -15.85
C LEU A 143 -2.72 5.95 -15.54
N GLU A 144 -3.71 6.82 -15.75
CA GLU A 144 -3.69 8.24 -15.42
C GLU A 144 -3.39 8.44 -13.92
N GLU A 145 -4.20 7.88 -13.01
CA GLU A 145 -3.98 7.99 -11.55
C GLU A 145 -2.59 7.47 -11.13
N SER A 146 -2.10 6.41 -11.81
CA SER A 146 -0.76 5.88 -11.54
C SER A 146 0.32 6.90 -11.91
N TYR A 147 0.16 7.63 -13.01
CA TYR A 147 1.10 8.67 -13.43
C TYR A 147 0.97 9.96 -12.62
N GLU A 148 -0.23 10.30 -12.16
CA GLU A 148 -0.45 11.42 -11.25
C GLU A 148 0.23 11.15 -9.91
N LEU A 149 0.07 9.95 -9.33
CA LEU A 149 0.83 9.52 -8.15
C LEU A 149 2.34 9.57 -8.37
N LEU A 150 2.82 9.05 -9.50
CA LEU A 150 4.26 9.11 -9.81
C LEU A 150 4.75 10.56 -9.91
N THR A 151 3.94 11.46 -10.47
CA THR A 151 4.27 12.90 -10.55
C THR A 151 4.31 13.55 -9.17
N ALA A 152 3.37 13.20 -8.28
CA ALA A 152 3.36 13.67 -6.90
C ALA A 152 4.59 13.18 -6.11
N LEU A 153 5.00 11.92 -6.32
CA LEU A 153 6.21 11.35 -5.73
C LEU A 153 7.48 12.05 -6.22
N ASP A 154 7.61 12.29 -7.53
CA ASP A 154 8.76 12.99 -8.11
C ASP A 154 8.85 14.45 -7.63
N ALA A 155 7.71 15.07 -7.31
CA ALA A 155 7.63 16.40 -6.75
C ALA A 155 7.86 16.46 -5.23
N GLU A 156 8.03 15.30 -4.56
CA GLU A 156 8.11 15.16 -3.10
C GLU A 156 6.95 15.88 -2.36
N ASP A 157 5.75 15.90 -2.94
CA ASP A 157 4.58 16.57 -2.39
C ASP A 157 3.72 15.60 -1.58
N PRO A 158 3.82 15.58 -0.23
CA PRO A 158 3.10 14.60 0.59
C PRO A 158 1.58 14.79 0.56
N VAL A 159 1.08 16.00 0.27
CA VAL A 159 -0.36 16.27 0.20
C VAL A 159 -0.92 15.64 -1.07
N LYS A 160 -0.28 15.89 -2.22
CA LYS A 160 -0.67 15.23 -3.47
C LYS A 160 -0.49 13.73 -3.41
N VAL A 161 0.61 13.22 -2.85
CA VAL A 161 0.80 11.77 -2.70
C VAL A 161 -0.38 11.13 -1.94
N ALA A 162 -0.89 11.78 -0.88
CA ALA A 162 -2.05 11.28 -0.16
C ALA A 162 -3.35 11.31 -0.99
N GLU A 163 -3.54 12.34 -1.81
CA GLU A 163 -4.68 12.48 -2.74
C GLU A 163 -4.67 11.34 -3.78
N GLU A 164 -3.56 11.19 -4.51
CA GLU A 164 -3.41 10.21 -5.59
C GLU A 164 -3.45 8.75 -5.09
N LEU A 165 -2.96 8.49 -3.87
CA LEU A 165 -3.15 7.20 -3.20
C LEU A 165 -4.63 6.92 -2.92
N GLY A 166 -5.41 7.95 -2.61
CA GLY A 166 -6.86 7.90 -2.48
C GLY A 166 -7.54 7.51 -3.80
N ASP A 167 -7.11 8.08 -4.91
CA ASP A 167 -7.65 7.76 -6.23
C ASP A 167 -7.32 6.33 -6.67
N LEU A 168 -6.11 5.83 -6.37
CA LEU A 168 -5.81 4.41 -6.55
C LEU A 168 -6.67 3.50 -5.65
N LEU A 169 -7.00 3.90 -4.42
CA LEU A 169 -7.94 3.17 -3.57
C LEU A 169 -9.35 3.16 -4.18
N LEU A 170 -9.80 4.27 -4.76
CA LEU A 170 -11.06 4.36 -5.49
C LEU A 170 -11.07 3.41 -6.70
N GLN A 171 -9.98 3.35 -7.47
CA GLN A 171 -9.83 2.40 -8.58
C GLN A 171 -9.98 0.95 -8.11
N ILE A 172 -9.36 0.58 -6.99
CA ILE A 172 -9.47 -0.76 -6.40
C ILE A 172 -10.91 -1.03 -5.96
N ALA A 173 -11.53 -0.10 -5.22
CA ALA A 173 -12.89 -0.23 -4.74
C ALA A 173 -13.88 -0.42 -5.92
N MET A 174 -13.82 0.45 -6.93
CA MET A 174 -14.66 0.42 -8.12
C MET A 174 -14.51 -0.90 -8.89
N GLN A 175 -13.29 -1.36 -9.13
CA GLN A 175 -13.05 -2.63 -9.82
C GLN A 175 -13.57 -3.84 -9.05
N THR A 176 -13.42 -3.85 -7.72
CA THR A 176 -13.95 -4.95 -6.88
C THR A 176 -15.48 -4.93 -6.79
N GLN A 177 -16.09 -3.74 -6.82
CA GLN A 177 -17.53 -3.59 -6.84
C GLN A 177 -18.13 -4.12 -8.15
N ILE A 178 -17.56 -3.75 -9.31
CA ILE A 178 -17.94 -4.31 -10.62
C ILE A 178 -17.80 -5.84 -10.62
N ALA A 179 -16.69 -6.37 -10.11
CA ALA A 179 -16.46 -7.82 -10.03
C ALA A 179 -17.52 -8.54 -9.17
N SER A 180 -17.93 -7.90 -8.08
CA SER A 180 -18.94 -8.42 -7.16
C SER A 180 -20.34 -8.43 -7.79
N GLU A 181 -20.70 -7.37 -8.52
CA GLU A 181 -21.95 -7.28 -9.29
C GLU A 181 -22.05 -8.35 -10.38
N GLU A 182 -20.92 -8.68 -11.01
CA GLU A 182 -20.82 -9.75 -12.02
C GLU A 182 -20.68 -11.16 -11.41
N GLY A 183 -20.63 -11.28 -10.07
CA GLY A 183 -20.50 -12.56 -9.38
C GLY A 183 -19.15 -13.26 -9.57
N LEU A 184 -18.10 -12.51 -9.92
CA LEU A 184 -16.77 -13.05 -10.22
C LEU A 184 -15.93 -13.25 -8.94
N PHE A 185 -15.83 -12.21 -8.12
CA PHE A 185 -15.15 -12.21 -6.82
C PHE A 185 -15.54 -10.96 -6.04
N ARG A 186 -15.24 -10.94 -4.73
CA ARG A 186 -15.53 -9.81 -3.82
C ARG A 186 -14.24 -9.23 -3.27
N THR A 187 -14.30 -8.04 -2.68
CA THR A 187 -13.14 -7.37 -2.05
C THR A 187 -12.42 -8.26 -1.02
N PRO A 188 -13.09 -9.02 -0.14
CA PRO A 188 -12.40 -9.95 0.77
C PRO A 188 -11.60 -11.03 0.06
N ASP A 189 -12.04 -11.48 -1.12
CA ASP A 189 -11.32 -12.49 -1.90
C ASP A 189 -10.00 -11.92 -2.45
N VAL A 190 -9.96 -10.63 -2.82
CA VAL A 190 -8.75 -9.91 -3.25
C VAL A 190 -7.78 -9.74 -2.07
N ILE A 191 -8.28 -9.24 -0.93
CA ILE A 191 -7.48 -9.04 0.29
C ILE A 191 -6.88 -10.37 0.77
N ALA A 192 -7.69 -11.43 0.85
CA ALA A 192 -7.23 -12.75 1.28
C ALA A 192 -6.12 -13.30 0.37
N ARG A 193 -6.22 -13.08 -0.95
CA ARG A 193 -5.20 -13.48 -1.92
C ARG A 193 -3.88 -12.76 -1.71
N ILE A 194 -3.89 -11.44 -1.53
CA ILE A 194 -2.65 -10.67 -1.33
C ILE A 194 -2.03 -10.97 0.04
N VAL A 195 -2.83 -11.04 1.12
CA VAL A 195 -2.36 -11.39 2.46
C VAL A 195 -1.71 -12.77 2.46
N SER A 196 -2.40 -13.79 1.94
CA SER A 196 -1.86 -15.16 1.87
C SER A 196 -0.58 -15.23 1.02
N LYS A 197 -0.50 -14.45 -0.05
CA LYS A 197 0.68 -14.36 -0.92
C LYS A 197 1.86 -13.71 -0.18
N LEU A 198 1.64 -12.61 0.53
CA LEU A 198 2.68 -11.93 1.30
C LEU A 198 3.19 -12.79 2.44
N ILE A 199 2.31 -13.43 3.22
CA ILE A 199 2.71 -14.35 4.29
C ILE A 199 3.57 -15.50 3.74
N ARG A 200 3.09 -16.16 2.67
CA ARG A 200 3.82 -17.28 2.05
C ARG A 200 5.19 -16.88 1.48
N ARG A 201 5.35 -15.65 0.97
CA ARG A 201 6.59 -15.17 0.36
C ARG A 201 7.57 -14.54 1.35
N HIS A 202 7.19 -14.43 2.63
CA HIS A 202 8.07 -13.96 3.70
C HIS A 202 8.12 -15.00 4.84
N PRO A 203 8.56 -16.25 4.57
CA PRO A 203 8.69 -17.28 5.59
C PRO A 203 9.71 -16.91 6.68
N HIS A 204 10.60 -15.95 6.42
CA HIS A 204 11.53 -15.39 7.40
C HIS A 204 10.91 -14.36 8.35
N VAL A 205 9.73 -13.83 8.01
CA VAL A 205 8.96 -12.93 8.88
C VAL A 205 7.83 -13.72 9.58
N PHE A 206 7.16 -14.61 8.87
CA PHE A 206 5.94 -15.29 9.33
C PHE A 206 6.10 -16.79 9.60
N GLY A 207 7.29 -17.35 9.43
CA GLY A 207 7.60 -18.76 9.66
C GLY A 207 8.94 -18.93 10.38
N ASP A 208 9.59 -20.07 10.15
CA ASP A 208 10.83 -20.44 10.88
C ASP A 208 12.12 -20.23 10.07
N GLU A 209 12.01 -19.76 8.82
CA GLU A 209 13.17 -19.60 7.96
C GLU A 209 14.07 -18.46 8.45
N GLN A 210 15.38 -18.68 8.49
CA GLN A 210 16.33 -17.67 8.92
C GLN A 210 17.09 -17.17 7.71
N VAL A 211 17.20 -15.85 7.57
CA VAL A 211 17.95 -15.17 6.51
C VAL A 211 18.90 -14.18 7.16
N SER A 212 20.12 -14.11 6.64
CA SER A 212 21.22 -13.34 7.20
C SER A 212 21.37 -11.95 6.57
N ASP A 213 20.94 -11.78 5.32
CA ASP A 213 20.99 -10.51 4.60
C ASP A 213 19.92 -10.38 3.50
N THR A 214 19.90 -9.21 2.85
CA THR A 214 18.96 -8.93 1.74
C THR A 214 19.19 -9.82 0.52
N ALA A 215 20.42 -10.27 0.25
CA ALA A 215 20.70 -11.12 -0.90
C ALA A 215 20.07 -12.51 -0.70
N GLU A 216 20.13 -13.05 0.51
CA GLU A 216 19.48 -14.30 0.88
C GLU A 216 17.94 -14.18 0.84
N VAL A 217 17.38 -13.06 1.30
CA VAL A 217 15.94 -12.74 1.16
C VAL A 217 15.51 -12.77 -0.30
N LEU A 218 16.27 -12.11 -1.19
CA LEU A 218 15.97 -12.06 -2.62
C LEU A 218 16.08 -13.44 -3.28
N ALA A 219 17.10 -14.22 -2.92
CA ALA A 219 17.29 -15.58 -3.44
C ALA A 219 16.11 -16.50 -3.05
N ASN A 220 15.70 -16.46 -1.78
CA ASN A 220 14.55 -17.22 -1.28
C ASN A 220 13.25 -16.76 -1.96
N TRP A 221 13.03 -15.45 -2.06
CA TRP A 221 11.84 -14.90 -2.72
C TRP A 221 11.70 -15.37 -4.17
N GLU A 222 12.80 -15.39 -4.93
CA GLU A 222 12.82 -15.92 -6.30
C GLU A 222 12.61 -17.44 -6.35
N ALA A 223 13.14 -18.20 -5.40
CA ALA A 223 12.89 -19.63 -5.29
C ALA A 223 11.39 -19.93 -5.04
N ILE A 224 10.76 -19.21 -4.11
CA ILE A 224 9.31 -19.33 -3.83
C ILE A 224 8.50 -18.99 -5.07
N LYS A 225 8.82 -17.89 -5.77
CA LYS A 225 8.14 -17.50 -7.02
C LYS A 225 8.26 -18.56 -8.11
N ARG A 226 9.42 -19.22 -8.21
CA ARG A 226 9.65 -20.30 -9.19
C ARG A 226 8.76 -21.51 -8.88
N ALA A 227 8.75 -21.96 -7.63
CA ALA A 227 7.91 -23.08 -7.18
C ALA A 227 6.41 -22.80 -7.36
N GLU A 228 5.96 -21.56 -7.11
CA GLU A 228 4.57 -21.16 -7.37
C GLU A 228 4.20 -21.26 -8.86
N ARG A 229 5.06 -20.79 -9.76
CA ARG A 229 4.84 -20.87 -11.22
C ARG A 229 4.76 -22.32 -11.69
N GLU A 230 5.66 -23.18 -11.19
CA GLU A 230 5.67 -24.61 -11.47
C GLU A 230 4.37 -25.28 -11.01
N ARG A 231 3.91 -24.98 -9.79
CA ARG A 231 2.66 -25.50 -9.24
C ARG A 231 1.43 -25.06 -10.02
N ASN A 232 1.42 -23.84 -10.53
CA ASN A 232 0.33 -23.31 -11.35
C ASN A 232 0.34 -23.80 -12.80
N GLY A 233 1.32 -24.63 -13.20
CA GLY A 233 1.46 -25.10 -14.57
C GLY A 233 1.86 -24.00 -15.56
N GLU A 234 2.40 -22.89 -15.07
CA GLU A 234 2.82 -21.75 -15.89
C GLU A 234 4.15 -22.07 -16.60
N LYS A 235 4.10 -22.90 -17.66
CA LYS A 235 5.22 -23.04 -18.61
C LYS A 235 5.21 -21.83 -19.54
N ARG A 236 5.84 -20.75 -19.13
CA ARG A 236 5.94 -19.55 -19.97
C ARG A 236 7.41 -19.12 -20.12
N SER A 237 7.71 -18.45 -21.24
CA SER A 237 9.01 -17.82 -21.53
C SER A 237 9.56 -17.08 -20.29
N PRO A 238 10.89 -16.97 -20.11
CA PRO A 238 11.49 -16.16 -19.04
C PRO A 238 10.90 -14.76 -18.91
N LEU A 239 10.47 -14.16 -20.03
CA LEU A 239 9.87 -12.83 -20.10
C LEU A 239 8.37 -12.80 -19.76
N SER A 240 7.75 -13.95 -19.54
CA SER A 240 6.31 -14.03 -19.46
C SER A 240 5.74 -13.52 -18.15
N GLY A 241 4.77 -12.61 -18.25
CA GLY A 241 4.25 -11.87 -17.11
C GLY A 241 4.95 -10.54 -16.88
N VAL A 242 5.83 -10.09 -17.78
CA VAL A 242 6.07 -8.64 -17.94
C VAL A 242 4.83 -8.07 -18.63
N PRO A 243 4.13 -7.08 -18.04
CA PRO A 243 2.94 -6.51 -18.66
C PRO A 243 3.30 -5.86 -20.01
N ALA A 244 2.52 -6.20 -21.04
CA ALA A 244 2.70 -5.60 -22.37
C ALA A 244 2.43 -4.09 -22.37
N GLY A 245 1.60 -3.60 -21.44
CA GLY A 245 1.27 -2.18 -21.28
C GLY A 245 2.23 -1.39 -20.39
N LEU A 246 3.38 -1.96 -19.98
CA LEU A 246 4.41 -1.15 -19.32
C LEU A 246 4.96 -0.11 -20.30
N PRO A 247 5.38 1.07 -19.79
CA PRO A 247 6.17 2.01 -20.56
C PRO A 247 7.42 1.35 -21.13
N ALA A 248 7.87 1.80 -22.30
CA ALA A 248 8.86 1.08 -23.08
C ALA A 248 10.20 0.89 -22.32
N LEU A 249 10.65 1.89 -21.55
CA LEU A 249 11.90 1.79 -20.79
C LEU A 249 11.74 0.87 -19.58
N ALA A 250 10.64 1.01 -18.83
CA ALA A 250 10.31 0.09 -17.73
C ALA A 250 10.14 -1.36 -18.20
N GLN A 251 9.58 -1.57 -19.39
CA GLN A 251 9.45 -2.90 -19.99
C GLN A 251 10.81 -3.47 -20.38
N ALA A 252 11.69 -2.66 -20.99
CA ALA A 252 13.06 -3.07 -21.31
C ALA A 252 13.83 -3.44 -20.04
N ASP A 253 13.75 -2.63 -19.00
CA ASP A 253 14.37 -2.90 -17.70
C ASP A 253 13.85 -4.23 -17.09
N ALA A 254 12.53 -4.45 -17.13
CA ALA A 254 11.93 -5.70 -16.66
C ALA A 254 12.37 -6.92 -17.48
N TYR A 255 12.60 -6.78 -18.79
CA TYR A 255 13.16 -7.86 -19.62
C TYR A 255 14.60 -8.16 -19.25
N LEU A 256 15.44 -7.13 -19.07
CA LEU A 256 16.84 -7.25 -18.68
C LEU A 256 16.96 -7.87 -17.26
N ASP A 257 16.14 -7.42 -16.31
CA ASP A 257 16.04 -8.00 -14.97
C ASP A 257 15.78 -9.51 -15.04
N ARG A 258 14.80 -9.94 -15.83
CA ARG A 258 14.43 -11.34 -15.92
C ARG A 258 15.47 -12.18 -16.63
N MET A 259 16.04 -11.65 -17.71
CA MET A 259 17.08 -12.34 -18.47
C MET A 259 18.35 -12.51 -17.63
N SER A 260 18.70 -11.53 -16.78
CA SER A 260 19.87 -11.61 -15.88
C SER A 260 19.81 -12.79 -14.91
N ARG A 261 18.60 -13.28 -14.61
CA ARG A 261 18.35 -14.44 -13.73
C ARG A 261 18.47 -15.79 -14.45
N VAL A 262 18.47 -15.78 -15.78
CA VAL A 262 18.64 -16.98 -16.62
C VAL A 262 20.08 -17.08 -17.11
N GLN A 263 20.66 -15.96 -17.53
CA GLN A 263 22.03 -15.86 -18.00
C GLN A 263 22.57 -14.45 -17.72
N ALA A 264 23.88 -14.32 -17.56
CA ALA A 264 24.50 -13.00 -17.52
C ALA A 264 24.14 -12.23 -18.81
N ILE A 265 23.67 -11.00 -18.66
CA ILE A 265 23.47 -10.09 -19.78
C ILE A 265 24.70 -9.19 -19.79
N ASP A 266 25.42 -9.21 -20.90
CA ASP A 266 26.50 -8.26 -21.13
C ASP A 266 25.87 -6.88 -21.36
N ALA A 267 25.84 -6.08 -20.30
CA ALA A 267 25.57 -4.67 -20.44
C ALA A 267 26.75 -4.01 -21.17
N PRO A 268 26.51 -2.99 -22.01
CA PRO A 268 27.61 -2.25 -22.62
C PRO A 268 28.52 -1.68 -21.53
N GLU A 269 29.84 -1.61 -21.75
CA GLU A 269 30.75 -0.98 -20.78
C GLU A 269 30.54 0.55 -20.70
N MET A 270 30.15 1.15 -21.82
CA MET A 270 30.00 2.59 -22.00
C MET A 270 28.68 2.88 -22.72
N PRO A 271 28.01 4.00 -22.43
CA PRO A 271 26.75 4.34 -23.11
C PRO A 271 26.96 4.58 -24.62
N SER A 272 28.15 5.04 -25.01
CA SER A 272 28.53 5.22 -26.42
C SER A 272 28.55 3.92 -27.22
N VAL A 273 28.75 2.76 -26.57
CA VAL A 273 28.69 1.45 -27.25
C VAL A 273 27.26 1.12 -27.65
N ALA A 274 26.26 1.46 -26.82
CA ALA A 274 24.86 1.31 -27.19
C ALA A 274 24.50 2.20 -28.40
N LEU A 275 25.11 3.39 -28.49
CA LEU A 275 24.90 4.33 -29.59
C LEU A 275 25.74 4.01 -30.83
N ALA A 276 26.72 3.09 -30.75
CA ALA A 276 27.69 2.84 -31.82
C ALA A 276 27.06 2.28 -33.11
N ALA A 277 25.87 1.68 -33.02
CA ALA A 277 25.10 1.21 -34.17
C ALA A 277 24.43 2.36 -34.97
N LEU A 278 24.36 3.57 -34.39
CA LEU A 278 23.83 4.76 -35.04
C LEU A 278 24.97 5.47 -35.78
N ASP A 279 25.24 5.02 -37.01
CA ASP A 279 26.20 5.65 -37.91
C ASP A 279 25.74 7.09 -38.27
N ALA A 280 26.59 8.09 -38.02
CA ALA A 280 26.31 9.49 -38.35
C ALA A 280 26.26 9.76 -39.87
N THR A 281 26.76 8.84 -40.69
CA THR A 281 26.83 8.97 -42.15
C THR A 281 25.66 8.31 -42.90
N SER A 282 24.82 7.57 -42.18
CA SER A 282 23.64 6.89 -42.72
C SER A 282 22.38 7.31 -41.94
N PRO A 283 21.22 7.47 -42.59
CA PRO A 283 19.99 7.77 -41.86
C PRO A 283 19.67 6.61 -40.90
N PRO A 284 19.43 6.88 -39.61
CA PRO A 284 19.14 5.82 -38.65
C PRO A 284 17.79 5.17 -38.95
N THR A 285 17.67 3.86 -38.71
CA THR A 285 16.39 3.15 -38.79
C THR A 285 15.71 3.10 -37.42
N PRO A 286 14.37 2.96 -37.36
CA PRO A 286 13.66 2.78 -36.08
C PRO A 286 14.21 1.62 -35.25
N GLU A 287 14.62 0.51 -35.89
CA GLU A 287 15.21 -0.64 -35.24
C GLU A 287 16.55 -0.29 -34.58
N ALA A 288 17.45 0.39 -35.30
CA ALA A 288 18.74 0.79 -34.77
C ALA A 288 18.61 1.76 -33.58
N VAL A 289 17.63 2.67 -33.62
CA VAL A 289 17.33 3.56 -32.49
C VAL A 289 16.75 2.78 -31.30
N GLY A 290 15.86 1.82 -31.56
CA GLY A 290 15.31 0.95 -30.52
C GLY A 290 16.37 0.13 -29.81
N ASP A 291 17.29 -0.49 -30.56
CA ASP A 291 18.40 -1.27 -30.00
C ASP A 291 19.37 -0.39 -29.20
N ALA A 292 19.63 0.83 -29.67
CA ALA A 292 20.46 1.80 -28.95
C ALA A 292 19.83 2.24 -27.62
N LEU A 293 18.52 2.50 -27.62
CA LEU A 293 17.77 2.79 -26.40
C LEU A 293 17.77 1.59 -25.44
N PHE A 294 17.54 0.38 -25.94
CA PHE A 294 17.58 -0.84 -25.12
C PHE A 294 18.97 -1.08 -24.51
N GLY A 295 20.04 -0.86 -25.28
CA GLY A 295 21.42 -0.92 -24.79
C GLY A 295 21.71 0.13 -23.73
N LEU A 296 21.17 1.34 -23.88
CA LEU A 296 21.30 2.40 -22.88
C LEU A 296 20.56 2.03 -21.57
N VAL A 297 19.39 1.39 -21.67
CA VAL A 297 18.68 0.85 -20.49
C VAL A 297 19.54 -0.21 -19.80
N ALA A 298 20.15 -1.14 -20.54
CA ALA A 298 21.04 -2.15 -19.98
C ALA A 298 22.25 -1.53 -19.26
N TRP A 299 22.86 -0.50 -19.85
CA TRP A 299 23.96 0.23 -19.23
C TRP A 299 23.52 0.95 -17.95
N ALA A 300 22.41 1.71 -17.99
CA ALA A 300 21.89 2.44 -16.85
C ALA A 300 21.50 1.52 -15.69
N ARG A 301 20.86 0.39 -15.99
CA ARG A 301 20.51 -0.65 -15.01
C ARG A 301 21.75 -1.20 -14.30
N ALA A 302 22.84 -1.45 -15.03
CA ALA A 302 24.10 -1.94 -14.44
C ALA A 302 24.69 -0.93 -13.43
N HIS A 303 24.27 0.34 -13.49
CA HIS A 303 24.66 1.40 -12.57
C HIS A 303 23.57 1.74 -11.52
N GLY A 304 22.51 0.94 -11.44
CA GLY A 304 21.43 1.13 -10.47
C GLY A 304 20.48 2.28 -10.78
N ILE A 305 20.40 2.71 -12.05
CA ILE A 305 19.54 3.82 -12.48
C ILE A 305 18.25 3.26 -13.10
N ASP A 306 17.10 3.69 -12.59
CA ASP A 306 15.79 3.45 -13.23
C ASP A 306 15.60 4.43 -14.40
N THR A 307 15.60 3.91 -15.62
CA THR A 307 15.58 4.75 -16.82
C THR A 307 14.24 5.42 -17.10
N GLU A 308 13.14 4.84 -16.65
CA GLU A 308 11.81 5.42 -16.86
C GLU A 308 11.68 6.69 -16.01
N SER A 309 12.00 6.60 -14.71
CA SER A 309 12.05 7.75 -13.80
C SER A 309 13.07 8.78 -14.26
N ALA A 310 14.28 8.37 -14.65
CA ALA A 310 15.31 9.30 -15.10
C ALA A 310 14.88 10.14 -16.31
N LEU A 311 14.17 9.53 -17.28
CA LEU A 311 13.63 10.26 -18.42
C LEU A 311 12.43 11.13 -18.05
N ARG A 312 11.55 10.66 -17.14
CA ARG A 312 10.43 11.47 -16.63
C ARG A 312 10.92 12.75 -15.95
N GLU A 313 11.94 12.65 -15.10
CA GLU A 313 12.58 13.82 -14.50
C GLU A 313 13.23 14.75 -15.54
N ALA A 314 13.88 14.18 -16.56
CA ALA A 314 14.48 14.97 -17.63
C ALA A 314 13.42 15.76 -18.42
N ASN A 315 12.28 15.14 -18.72
CA ASN A 315 11.15 15.80 -19.37
C ASN A 315 10.60 16.94 -18.50
N ALA A 316 10.44 16.71 -17.18
CA ALA A 316 9.99 17.74 -16.24
C ALA A 316 10.97 18.94 -16.19
N ARG A 317 12.28 18.68 -16.15
CA ARG A 317 13.31 19.74 -16.22
C ARG A 317 13.22 20.55 -17.52
N TYR A 318 13.01 19.88 -18.66
CA TYR A 318 12.87 20.56 -19.95
C TYR A 318 11.60 21.42 -20.00
N ALA A 319 10.46 20.90 -19.52
CA ALA A 319 9.21 21.67 -19.44
C ALA A 319 9.39 22.94 -18.61
N ALA A 320 9.98 22.84 -17.42
CA ALA A 320 10.26 23.99 -16.56
C ALA A 320 11.17 25.04 -17.21
N GLN A 321 12.15 24.62 -18.03
CA GLN A 321 13.00 25.53 -18.80
C GLN A 321 12.19 26.29 -19.87
N VAL A 322 11.26 25.63 -20.54
CA VAL A 322 10.39 26.27 -21.54
C VAL A 322 9.48 27.31 -20.89
N ASP A 323 8.91 27.01 -19.73
CA ASP A 323 8.02 27.93 -19.00
C ASP A 323 8.77 29.21 -18.57
N GLN A 324 10.00 29.07 -18.07
CA GLN A 324 10.85 30.22 -17.71
C GLN A 324 11.15 31.14 -18.91
N LEU A 325 11.35 30.56 -20.10
CA LEU A 325 11.58 31.35 -21.31
C LEU A 325 10.33 32.12 -21.77
N GLN A 326 9.13 31.65 -21.45
CA GLN A 326 7.88 32.33 -21.75
C GLN A 326 7.61 33.47 -20.76
N ASP A 327 7.93 33.30 -19.48
CA ASP A 327 7.78 34.34 -18.46
C ASP A 327 8.77 35.51 -18.64
N ASP A 328 9.93 35.25 -19.26
CA ASP A 328 10.96 36.24 -19.58
C ASP A 328 10.73 36.98 -20.93
N SER A 329 9.69 36.63 -21.70
CA SER A 329 9.37 37.18 -23.03
C SER A 329 8.18 38.14 -23.03
#